data_AF-A0A932EHS6-F1
#
_entry.id   AF-A0A932EHS6-F1
#
_cell.length_a   1.000
_cell.length_b   1.000
_cell.length_c   1.000
_cell.angle_alpha   90.00
_cell.angle_beta   90.00
_cell.angle_gamma   90.00
#
_symmetry.space_group_name_H-M   'P 1'
#
loop_
_entity.id
_entity.type
_entity.pdbx_description
1 polymer ?
#
loop_
_entity_poly.entity_id
_entity_poly.type
_entity_poly.pdbx_seq_one_letter_code
_entity_poly.pdbx_strand_id
1 'polypeptide(L)'
;IWDRAERRAEKILRRGRLRVVTGHDALEGRPPVDWHKGHAVLYVVVRRHGVQWPARVRALYVGDDATDEDAFRSLSGIGRSICVSPVTPAAGTAADFRLPDPDAVVQLLRWLASGAFAGAPR
;
A
#
# COMPACT_ATOMS: atom_id res chain seq x y z
N ILE A 1 19.99 0.52 26.81
CA ILE A 1 20.39 1.73 26.04
C ILE A 1 19.26 2.13 25.08
N TRP A 2 18.75 1.19 24.28
CA TRP A 2 17.59 1.34 23.37
C TRP A 2 16.35 1.97 24.00
N ASP A 3 15.89 1.42 25.13
CA ASP A 3 14.81 1.95 25.96
C ASP A 3 14.89 3.45 26.27
N ARG A 4 16.10 3.95 26.53
CA ARG A 4 16.32 5.37 26.88
C ARG A 4 16.26 6.25 25.64
N ALA A 5 16.76 5.76 24.50
CA ALA A 5 16.73 6.47 23.23
C ALA A 5 15.29 6.57 22.70
N GLU A 6 14.53 5.49 22.75
CA GLU A 6 13.13 5.44 22.30
C GLU A 6 12.25 6.41 23.10
N ARG A 7 12.29 6.35 24.44
CA ARG A 7 11.56 7.29 25.30
C ARG A 7 11.93 8.76 25.03
N ARG A 8 13.21 9.03 24.72
CA ARG A 8 13.67 10.38 24.40
C ARG A 8 13.14 10.83 23.04
N ALA A 9 13.17 9.96 22.03
CA ALA A 9 12.62 10.22 20.70
C ALA A 9 11.11 10.48 20.78
N GLU A 10 10.35 9.61 21.47
CA GLU A 10 8.91 9.78 21.66
C GLU A 10 8.59 11.14 22.30
N LYS A 11 9.34 11.54 23.34
CA LYS A 11 9.16 12.84 24.00
C LYS A 11 9.40 14.01 23.05
N ILE A 12 10.41 13.93 22.18
CA ILE A 12 10.70 14.95 21.17
C ILE A 12 9.55 15.05 20.16
N LEU A 13 9.09 13.91 19.64
CA LEU A 13 8.00 13.86 18.67
C LEU A 13 6.68 14.40 19.24
N ARG A 14 6.31 13.99 20.47
CA ARG A 14 5.11 14.47 21.15
C ARG A 14 5.16 15.97 21.44
N ARG A 15 6.33 16.51 21.81
CA ARG A 15 6.53 17.96 21.97
C ARG A 15 6.33 18.71 20.66
N GLY A 16 6.70 18.10 19.53
CA GLY A 16 6.40 18.59 18.19
C GLY A 16 4.96 18.42 17.73
N ARG A 17 4.04 17.94 18.60
CA ARG A 17 2.63 17.64 18.27
C ARG A 17 2.47 16.62 17.15
N LEU A 18 3.43 15.71 17.01
CA LEU A 18 3.38 14.61 16.05
C LEU A 18 2.72 13.38 16.68
N ARG A 19 1.97 12.64 15.87
CA ARG A 19 1.51 11.29 16.19
C ARG A 19 2.71 10.36 16.13
N VAL A 20 3.00 9.68 17.22
CA VAL A 20 4.08 8.70 17.30
C VAL A 20 3.56 7.33 16.85
N VAL A 21 4.28 6.70 15.93
CA VAL A 21 3.97 5.35 15.42
C VAL A 21 5.22 4.49 15.60
N THR A 22 5.06 3.30 16.17
CA THR A 22 6.14 2.32 16.29
C THR A 22 6.13 1.43 15.05
N GLY A 23 7.27 1.36 14.36
CA GLY A 23 7.55 0.44 13.26
C GLY A 23 8.53 -0.65 13.68
N HIS A 24 8.89 -1.53 12.75
CA HIS A 24 9.89 -2.56 12.99
C HIS A 24 11.27 -1.91 13.24
N ASP A 25 11.75 -1.96 14.48
CA ASP A 25 12.95 -1.27 14.96
C ASP A 25 12.99 0.23 14.66
N ALA A 26 11.83 0.88 14.61
CA ALA A 26 11.70 2.29 14.27
C ALA A 26 10.63 3.01 15.10
N LEU A 27 10.84 4.32 15.30
CA LEU A 27 9.85 5.22 15.88
C LEU A 27 9.64 6.41 14.94
N GLU A 28 8.43 6.54 14.40
CA GLU A 28 8.09 7.56 13.41
C GLU A 28 7.23 8.68 14.01
N GLY A 29 7.53 9.92 13.64
CA GLY A 29 6.68 11.08 13.92
C GLY A 29 5.90 11.48 12.70
N ARG A 30 4.57 11.32 12.75
CA ARG A 30 3.67 11.68 11.65
C ARG A 30 2.87 12.94 11.99
N PRO A 31 2.59 13.83 11.03
CA PRO A 31 1.62 14.90 11.24
C PRO A 31 0.28 14.32 11.74
N PRO A 32 -0.45 15.01 12.63
CA PRO A 32 -1.70 14.53 13.21
C PRO A 32 -2.87 14.72 12.23
N VAL A 33 -2.76 14.14 11.05
CA VAL A 33 -3.78 14.13 10.00
C VAL A 33 -4.17 12.71 9.66
N ASP A 34 -5.42 12.52 9.25
CA ASP A 34 -5.94 11.22 8.85
C ASP A 34 -5.48 10.85 7.43
N TRP A 35 -4.21 10.47 7.34
CA TRP A 35 -3.56 10.07 6.10
C TRP A 35 -3.00 8.65 6.21
N HIS A 36 -3.35 7.83 5.23
CA HIS A 36 -2.93 6.44 5.09
C HIS A 36 -2.66 6.12 3.61
N LYS A 37 -2.09 4.93 3.33
CA LYS A 37 -1.70 4.52 1.97
C LYS A 37 -2.88 4.58 0.98
N GLY A 38 -4.10 4.26 1.42
CA GLY A 38 -5.32 4.44 0.64
C GLY A 38 -5.57 5.87 0.12
N HIS A 39 -5.50 6.87 0.99
CA HIS A 39 -5.60 8.29 0.57
C HIS A 39 -4.47 8.67 -0.39
N ALA A 40 -3.26 8.16 -0.17
CA ALA A 40 -2.12 8.43 -1.06
C ALA A 40 -2.33 7.87 -2.48
N VAL A 41 -2.83 6.64 -2.61
CA VAL A 41 -3.10 6.01 -3.91
C VAL A 41 -4.16 6.80 -4.67
N LEU A 42 -5.30 7.10 -4.03
CA LEU A 42 -6.37 7.88 -4.67
C LEU A 42 -5.87 9.27 -5.07
N TYR A 43 -5.09 9.92 -4.22
CA TYR A 43 -4.49 11.21 -4.52
C TYR A 43 -3.62 11.16 -5.79
N VAL A 44 -2.70 10.19 -5.90
CA VAL A 44 -1.81 10.07 -7.07
C VAL A 44 -2.61 9.83 -8.35
N VAL A 45 -3.56 8.89 -8.33
CA VAL A 45 -4.31 8.52 -9.54
C VAL A 45 -5.24 9.64 -9.97
N VAL A 46 -5.97 10.28 -9.04
CA VAL A 46 -6.86 11.41 -9.33
C VAL A 46 -6.06 12.60 -9.84
N ARG A 47 -4.91 12.93 -9.24
CA ARG A 47 -4.07 14.05 -9.68
C ARG A 47 -3.51 13.84 -11.09
N ARG A 48 -3.23 12.59 -11.48
CA ARG A 48 -2.66 12.27 -12.80
C ARG A 48 -3.71 12.09 -13.89
N HIS A 49 -4.86 11.49 -13.57
CA HIS A 49 -5.85 11.04 -14.56
C HIS A 49 -7.24 11.70 -14.43
N GLY A 50 -7.43 12.55 -13.41
CA GLY A 50 -8.69 13.21 -13.09
C GLY A 50 -9.64 12.32 -12.25
N VAL A 51 -10.74 12.90 -11.77
CA VAL A 51 -11.72 12.18 -10.94
C VAL A 51 -12.43 11.03 -11.68
N GLN A 52 -12.52 11.12 -13.01
CA GLN A 52 -13.09 10.08 -13.89
C GLN A 52 -12.07 9.00 -14.28
N TRP A 53 -10.94 8.88 -13.57
CA TRP A 53 -9.90 7.90 -13.87
C TRP A 53 -10.39 6.45 -13.98
N PRO A 54 -11.37 5.93 -13.21
CA PRO A 54 -11.73 4.52 -13.29
C PRO A 54 -12.26 4.11 -14.67
N ALA A 55 -12.86 5.06 -15.39
CA ALA A 55 -13.34 4.86 -16.75
C ALA A 55 -12.21 4.91 -17.81
N ARG A 56 -11.05 5.49 -17.48
CA ARG A 56 -9.99 5.83 -18.44
C ARG A 56 -8.75 4.96 -18.31
N VAL A 57 -8.42 4.55 -17.09
CA VAL A 57 -7.24 3.76 -16.76
C VAL A 57 -7.57 2.63 -15.80
N ARG A 58 -6.65 1.69 -15.64
CA ARG A 58 -6.72 0.63 -14.63
C ARG A 58 -5.58 0.85 -13.64
N ALA A 59 -5.92 0.99 -12.37
CA ALA A 59 -4.94 1.05 -11.29
C ALA A 59 -4.71 -0.37 -10.73
N LEU A 60 -3.44 -0.74 -10.57
CA LEU A 60 -3.02 -1.96 -9.87
C LEU A 60 -2.15 -1.54 -8.68
N TYR A 61 -2.50 -1.99 -7.49
CA TYR A 61 -1.71 -1.80 -6.28
C TYR A 61 -1.19 -3.15 -5.78
N VAL A 62 0.07 -3.19 -5.36
CA VAL A 62 0.71 -4.41 -4.82
C VAL A 62 1.36 -4.03 -3.49
N GLY A 63 1.06 -4.79 -2.44
CA GLY A 63 1.56 -4.53 -1.09
C GLY A 63 1.63 -5.80 -0.24
N ASP A 64 2.44 -5.79 0.82
CA ASP A 64 2.79 -6.96 1.63
C ASP A 64 2.37 -6.83 3.11
N ASP A 65 2.11 -5.61 3.58
CA ASP A 65 1.93 -5.33 5.00
C ASP A 65 0.49 -4.93 5.37
N ALA A 66 0.21 -4.87 6.67
CA ALA A 66 -1.10 -4.48 7.19
C ALA A 66 -1.50 -3.03 6.85
N THR A 67 -0.55 -2.16 6.53
CA THR A 67 -0.84 -0.76 6.16
C THR A 67 -1.30 -0.66 4.70
N ASP A 68 -0.99 -1.65 3.86
CA ASP A 68 -1.48 -1.76 2.48
C ASP A 68 -2.98 -2.07 2.40
N GLU A 69 -3.57 -2.59 3.47
CA GLU A 69 -5.00 -2.88 3.56
C GLU A 69 -5.88 -1.63 3.32
N ASP A 70 -5.42 -0.45 3.74
CA ASP A 70 -6.13 0.80 3.42
C ASP A 70 -6.12 1.10 1.93
N ALA A 71 -5.04 0.76 1.22
CA ALA A 71 -4.94 0.89 -0.23
C ALA A 71 -5.84 -0.12 -0.94
N PHE A 72 -5.87 -1.36 -0.47
CA PHE A 72 -6.75 -2.39 -1.02
C PHE A 72 -8.23 -1.98 -0.89
N ARG A 73 -8.66 -1.56 0.32
CA ARG A 73 -10.03 -1.06 0.54
C ARG A 73 -10.37 0.13 -0.34
N SER A 74 -9.44 1.08 -0.48
CA SER A 74 -9.66 2.30 -1.28
C SER A 74 -9.80 2.01 -2.78
N LEU A 75 -9.23 0.91 -3.28
CA LEU A 75 -9.33 0.51 -4.69
C LEU A 75 -10.43 -0.52 -4.96
N SER A 76 -11.10 -1.03 -3.92
CA SER A 76 -12.13 -2.05 -4.07
C SER A 76 -13.22 -1.60 -5.05
N GLY A 77 -13.45 -2.41 -6.09
CA GLY A 77 -14.45 -2.14 -7.14
C GLY A 77 -14.06 -1.08 -8.19
N ILE A 78 -12.97 -0.32 -7.99
CA ILE A 78 -12.55 0.75 -8.93
C ILE A 78 -11.11 0.58 -9.46
N GLY A 79 -10.34 -0.32 -8.86
CA GLY A 79 -9.01 -0.75 -9.30
C GLY A 79 -8.81 -2.23 -8.99
N ARG A 80 -7.56 -2.68 -9.04
CA ARG A 80 -7.15 -4.02 -8.60
C ARG A 80 -6.04 -3.93 -7.57
N SER A 81 -6.05 -4.88 -6.65
CA SER A 81 -5.08 -4.96 -5.57
C SER A 81 -4.55 -6.38 -5.38
N ILE A 82 -3.28 -6.49 -4.99
CA ILE A 82 -2.59 -7.76 -4.76
C ILE A 82 -1.86 -7.70 -3.42
N CYS A 83 -2.15 -8.67 -2.54
CA CYS A 83 -1.39 -8.89 -1.32
C CYS A 83 -0.20 -9.84 -1.60
N VAL A 84 0.98 -9.50 -1.13
CA VAL A 84 2.18 -10.35 -1.21
C VAL A 84 2.39 -11.03 0.13
N SER A 85 2.16 -12.34 0.19
CA SER A 85 2.28 -13.09 1.43
C SER A 85 2.45 -14.60 1.17
N PRO A 86 3.32 -15.29 1.93
CA PRO A 86 3.56 -16.72 1.74
C PRO A 86 2.42 -17.61 2.29
N VAL A 87 1.60 -17.12 3.22
CA VAL A 87 0.67 -17.99 4.01
C VAL A 87 -0.73 -18.04 3.43
N THR A 88 -1.14 -19.10 2.76
CA THR A 88 -2.49 -19.19 2.15
C THR A 88 -3.48 -19.86 3.10
N PRO A 89 -4.69 -19.30 3.33
CA PRO A 89 -5.22 -18.04 2.77
C PRO A 89 -4.68 -16.79 3.46
N ALA A 90 -4.69 -15.65 2.76
CA ALA A 90 -4.59 -14.32 3.38
C ALA A 90 -5.86 -14.03 4.18
N ALA A 91 -6.12 -14.75 5.27
CA ALA A 91 -7.30 -14.50 6.07
C ALA A 91 -7.30 -13.03 6.53
N GLY A 92 -8.34 -12.29 6.17
CA GLY A 92 -8.52 -10.89 6.57
C GLY A 92 -7.95 -9.82 5.65
N THR A 93 -7.42 -10.15 4.46
CA THR A 93 -7.04 -9.13 3.46
C THR A 93 -8.22 -8.64 2.64
N ALA A 94 -8.23 -7.34 2.31
CA ALA A 94 -9.14 -6.73 1.34
C ALA A 94 -8.62 -6.78 -0.11
N ALA A 95 -7.44 -7.36 -0.35
CA ALA A 95 -6.86 -7.48 -1.69
C ALA A 95 -7.69 -8.39 -2.62
N ASP A 96 -7.78 -8.03 -3.92
CA ASP A 96 -8.46 -8.86 -4.93
C ASP A 96 -7.72 -10.19 -5.17
N PHE A 97 -6.39 -10.14 -5.17
CA PHE A 97 -5.53 -11.27 -5.48
C PHE A 97 -4.35 -11.38 -4.51
N ARG A 98 -3.58 -12.44 -4.70
CA ARG A 98 -2.40 -12.74 -3.89
C ARG A 98 -1.24 -13.21 -4.75
N LEU A 99 -0.03 -12.83 -4.34
CA LEU A 99 1.22 -13.43 -4.78
C LEU A 99 1.98 -13.98 -3.57
N PRO A 100 2.74 -15.09 -3.73
CA PRO A 100 3.42 -15.74 -2.60
C PRO A 100 4.59 -14.93 -2.05
N ASP A 101 5.28 -14.18 -2.91
CA ASP A 101 6.56 -13.54 -2.60
C ASP A 101 6.90 -12.41 -3.60
N PRO A 102 7.94 -11.61 -3.33
CA PRO A 102 8.40 -10.57 -4.24
C PRO A 102 8.88 -11.07 -5.62
N ASP A 103 9.38 -12.30 -5.73
CA ASP A 103 9.83 -12.84 -7.03
C ASP A 103 8.65 -13.05 -7.97
N ALA A 104 7.51 -13.49 -7.45
CA ALA A 104 6.26 -13.57 -8.19
C ALA A 104 5.76 -12.18 -8.63
N VAL A 105 6.02 -11.12 -7.85
CA VAL A 105 5.75 -9.73 -8.28
C VAL A 105 6.62 -9.36 -9.48
N VAL A 106 7.91 -9.70 -9.47
CA VAL A 106 8.82 -9.46 -10.60
C VAL A 106 8.34 -10.19 -11.86
N GLN A 107 7.89 -11.45 -11.72
CA GLN A 107 7.34 -12.22 -12.85
C GLN A 107 6.08 -11.55 -13.42
N LEU A 108 5.16 -11.12 -12.56
CA LEU A 108 3.97 -10.38 -12.96
C LEU A 108 4.34 -9.09 -13.72
N LEU A 109 5.26 -8.29 -13.19
CA LEU A 109 5.69 -7.05 -13.83
C LEU A 109 6.37 -7.28 -15.19
N ARG A 110 7.18 -8.33 -15.33
CA ARG A 110 7.78 -8.73 -16.61
C ARG A 110 6.72 -9.16 -17.62
N TRP A 111 5.72 -9.92 -17.18
CA TRP A 111 4.61 -10.34 -18.03
C TRP A 111 3.72 -9.16 -18.47
N LEU A 112 3.48 -8.18 -17.58
CA LEU A 112 2.82 -6.93 -17.95
C LEU A 112 3.68 -6.15 -18.96
N ALA A 113 4.98 -6.00 -18.70
CA ALA A 113 5.87 -5.23 -19.59
C ALA A 113 6.00 -5.85 -20.99
N SER A 114 5.86 -7.17 -21.13
CA SER A 114 5.92 -7.85 -22.43
C SER A 114 4.68 -7.63 -23.30
N GLY A 115 3.59 -7.06 -22.75
CA GLY A 115 2.34 -6.86 -23.47
C GLY A 115 1.58 -8.16 -23.74
N ALA A 116 1.95 -9.28 -23.10
CA ALA A 116 1.32 -10.59 -23.30
C ALA A 116 -0.18 -10.62 -22.95
N PHE A 117 -0.68 -9.62 -22.22
CA PHE A 117 -2.11 -9.44 -21.92
C PHE A 117 -2.93 -8.80 -23.06
N ALA A 118 -2.28 -8.13 -24.02
CA ALA A 118 -2.96 -7.40 -25.09
C ALA A 118 -3.55 -8.33 -26.17
N GLY A 119 -3.21 -9.62 -26.15
CA GLY A 119 -3.72 -10.64 -27.08
C GLY A 119 -4.90 -11.46 -26.55
N ALA A 120 -5.33 -11.26 -25.29
CA ALA A 120 -6.48 -11.99 -24.76
C ALA A 120 -7.79 -11.41 -25.34
N PRO A 121 -8.69 -12.22 -25.93
CA PRO A 121 -9.98 -11.73 -26.39
C PRO A 121 -10.76 -11.11 -25.23
N ARG A 122 -11.43 -9.98 -25.52
CA ARG A 122 -12.28 -9.24 -24.57
C ARG A 122 -13.46 -10.07 -24.10
#